data_AF-A0A9W5KCV5-F1
#
_entry.id   AF-A0A9W5KCV5-F1
#
_cell.length_a   1.000
_cell.length_b   1.000
_cell.length_c   1.000
_cell.angle_alpha   90.00
_cell.angle_beta   90.00
_cell.angle_gamma   90.00
#
_symmetry.space_group_name_H-M   'P 1'
#
loop_
_entity.id
_entity.type
_entity.pdbx_description
1 polymer ?
#
loop_
_entity_poly.entity_id
_entity_poly.type
_entity_poly.pdbx_seq_one_letter_code
_entity_poly.pdbx_strand_id
1 'polypeptide(L)' 'MSRRYFMKLLFIPVGIIIGILAICIVVTPDISIKEISMTGLIMFACFLVPSLFIYIYMKKIKRED' A
#
# COMPACT_ATOMS: atom_id res chain seq x y z
N MET A 1 -14.99 1.00 -12.80
CA MET A 1 -13.56 0.61 -12.89
C MET A 1 -13.40 -0.88 -12.67
N SER A 2 -12.58 -1.56 -13.48
CA SER A 2 -12.34 -3.00 -13.36
C SER A 2 -11.47 -3.30 -12.13
N ARG A 3 -11.78 -4.39 -11.40
CA ARG A 3 -11.05 -4.87 -10.22
C ARG A 3 -9.54 -5.01 -10.47
N ARG A 4 -9.14 -5.25 -11.72
CA ARG A 4 -7.75 -5.27 -12.19
C ARG A 4 -7.02 -3.93 -12.05
N TYR A 5 -7.69 -2.79 -12.29
CA TYR A 5 -7.07 -1.47 -12.17
C TYR A 5 -6.76 -1.14 -10.71
N PHE A 6 -7.68 -1.46 -9.80
CA PHE A 6 -7.49 -1.27 -8.36
C PHE A 6 -6.33 -2.12 -7.83
N MET A 7 -6.25 -3.39 -8.24
CA MET A 7 -5.13 -4.26 -7.90
C MET A 7 -3.80 -3.73 -8.45
N LYS A 8 -3.75 -3.31 -9.72
CA LYS A 8 -2.54 -2.70 -10.31
C LYS A 8 -2.10 -1.44 -9.55
N LEU A 9 -3.05 -0.60 -9.13
CA LEU A 9 -2.77 0.60 -8.37
C LEU A 9 -2.19 0.29 -6.98
N LEU A 10 -2.63 -0.80 -6.34
CA LEU A 10 -2.07 -1.27 -5.07
C LEU A 10 -0.70 -1.92 -5.21
N PHE A 11 -0.40 -2.57 -6.35
CA PHE A 11 0.87 -3.25 -6.56
C PHE A 11 2.07 -2.30 -6.65
N ILE A 12 1.88 -1.09 -7.19
CA ILE A 12 2.93 -0.08 -7.32
C ILE A 12 3.47 0.38 -5.96
N PRO A 13 2.65 0.91 -5.02
CA PRO A 13 3.12 1.33 -3.71
C PRO A 13 3.64 0.15 -2.88
N VAL A 14 3.04 -1.03 -3.01
CA VAL A 14 3.53 -2.25 -2.34
C VAL A 14 4.93 -2.62 -2.80
N GLY A 15 5.18 -2.61 -4.12
CA GLY A 15 6.50 -2.92 -4.67
C GLY A 15 7.57 -1.92 -4.21
N ILE A 16 7.23 -0.64 -4.15
CA ILE A 16 8.13 0.42 -3.66
C ILE A 16 8.47 0.20 -2.17
N ILE A 17 7.47 -0.08 -1.33
CA ILE A 17 7.68 -0.31 0.11
C ILE A 17 8.57 -1.54 0.33
N ILE A 18 8.31 -2.65 -0.38
CA ILE A 18 9.13 -3.87 -0.25
C ILE A 18 10.58 -3.61 -0.69
N GLY A 19 10.78 -2.87 -1.79
CA GLY A 19 12.12 -2.51 -2.27
C GLY A 19 12.88 -1.65 -1.26
N ILE A 20 12.24 -0.64 -0.71
CA ILE A 20 12.84 0.22 0.32
C ILE A 20 13.16 -0.58 1.58
N LEU A 21 12.23 -1.44 2.04
CA LEU A 21 12.45 -2.32 3.20
C LEU A 21 13.65 -3.23 3.00
N ALA A 22 13.77 -3.86 1.83
CA ALA A 22 14.90 -4.74 1.51
C ALA A 22 16.24 -3.98 1.54
N ILE A 23 16.28 -2.76 0.98
CA ILE A 23 17.47 -1.91 1.01
C ILE A 23 17.81 -1.51 2.45
N CYS A 24 16.82 -1.07 3.24
CA CYS A 24 17.04 -0.68 4.63
C CYS A 24 17.61 -1.83 5.49
N ILE A 25 17.13 -3.05 5.29
CA ILE A 25 17.62 -4.24 6.01
C ILE A 25 19.08 -4.57 5.62
N VAL A 26 19.43 -4.42 4.33
CA VAL A 26 20.79 -4.73 3.83
C VAL A 26 21.80 -3.64 4.22
N VAL A 27 21.40 -2.37 4.13
CA VAL A 27 22.30 -1.22 4.34
C VAL A 27 22.53 -0.93 5.82
N THR A 28 21.52 -1.16 6.68
CA THR A 28 21.59 -0.74 8.09
C THR A 28 21.02 -1.82 9.02
N PRO A 29 21.79 -2.90 9.31
CA PRO A 29 21.32 -4.02 10.12
C PRO A 29 21.07 -3.66 11.60
N ASP A 30 21.63 -2.54 12.08
CA ASP A 30 21.46 -2.07 13.46
C ASP A 30 20.13 -1.37 13.73
N ILE A 31 19.37 -1.00 12.69
CA ILE A 31 18.04 -0.42 12.87
C ILE A 31 17.09 -1.54 13.31
N SER A 32 16.34 -1.28 14.39
CA SER A 32 15.36 -2.23 14.90
C SER A 32 14.36 -2.62 13.83
N ILE A 33 14.31 -3.91 13.49
CA ILE A 33 13.34 -4.50 12.55
C ILE A 33 11.90 -4.08 12.90
N LYS A 34 11.60 -3.86 14.19
CA LYS A 34 10.31 -3.34 14.65
C LYS A 34 9.99 -1.95 14.10
N GLU A 35 10.96 -1.04 14.07
CA GLU A 35 10.74 0.33 13.58
C GLU A 35 10.58 0.37 12.06
N ILE A 36 11.40 -0.41 11.35
CA ILE A 36 11.31 -0.60 9.90
C ILE A 36 9.94 -1.21 9.53
N SER A 37 9.52 -2.24 10.25
CA SER A 37 8.22 -2.89 10.05
C SER A 37 7.04 -1.97 10.36
N MET A 38 7.10 -1.19 11.44
CA MET A 38 6.06 -0.23 11.80
C MET A 38 5.90 0.84 10.70
N THR A 39 7.02 1.40 10.25
CA THR A 39 7.04 2.41 9.18
C THR A 39 6.46 1.85 7.88
N GLY A 40 6.87 0.64 7.48
CA GLY A 40 6.31 -0.05 6.31
C GLY A 40 4.81 -0.30 6.42
N LEU A 41 4.33 -0.73 7.59
CA LEU A 41 2.91 -0.97 7.86
C LEU A 41 2.08 0.32 7.79
N ILE A 42 2.59 1.41 8.37
CA ILE A 42 1.92 2.72 8.35
C ILE A 42 1.79 3.23 6.91
N MET A 43 2.87 3.22 6.13
CA MET A 43 2.83 3.64 4.73
C MET A 43 1.87 2.79 3.90
N PHE A 44 1.85 1.48 4.12
CA PHE A 44 0.93 0.58 3.44
C PHE A 44 -0.53 0.87 3.81
N ALA A 45 -0.83 1.05 5.10
CA ALA A 45 -2.16 1.40 5.57
C ALA A 45 -2.64 2.76 5.01
N CYS A 46 -1.77 3.77 5.00
CA CYS A 46 -2.04 5.08 4.41
C CYS A 46 -2.35 5.02 2.92
N PHE A 47 -1.80 4.05 2.18
CA PHE A 47 -2.16 3.84 0.77
C PHE A 47 -3.44 3.02 0.61
N LEU A 48 -3.59 1.98 1.43
CA LEU A 48 -4.66 0.99 1.30
C LEU A 48 -6.03 1.57 1.69
N VAL A 49 -6.10 2.34 2.78
CA VAL A 49 -7.35 2.93 3.31
C VAL A 49 -8.03 3.86 2.29
N PRO A 50 -7.39 4.95 1.79
CA PRO A 50 -8.02 5.83 0.82
C PRO A 50 -8.31 5.12 -0.51
N SER A 51 -7.46 4.18 -0.92
CA SER A 51 -7.70 3.36 -2.10
C SER A 51 -9.01 2.56 -1.95
N LEU A 52 -9.18 1.82 -0.86
CA LEU A 52 -10.41 1.06 -0.58
C LEU A 52 -11.64 1.97 -0.49
N PHE A 53 -11.50 3.13 0.14
CA PHE A 53 -12.58 4.11 0.24
C PHE A 53 -13.06 4.56 -1.14
N ILE A 54 -12.14 4.97 -2.02
CA ILE A 54 -12.46 5.37 -3.40
C ILE A 54 -13.09 4.20 -4.17
N TYR A 55 -12.57 2.99 -4.02
CA TYR A 55 -13.12 1.80 -4.68
C TYR A 55 -14.57 1.52 -4.27
N ILE A 56 -14.87 1.57 -2.97
CA ILE A 56 -16.23 1.36 -2.45
C ILE A 56 -17.16 2.49 -2.91
N TYR A 57 -16.70 3.74 -2.84
CA TYR A 57 -17.47 4.91 -3.26
C TYR A 57 -17.82 4.87 -4.75
N MET A 58 -16.83 4.60 -5.62
CA MET A 58 -17.04 4.39 -7.05
C MET A 58 -17.99 3.22 -7.35
N LYS A 59 -17.92 2.13 -6.57
CA LYS A 59 -18.83 0.99 -6.71
C LYS A 59 -20.26 1.34 -6.30
N LYS A 60 -20.42 2.24 -5.31
CA LYS A 60 -21.72 2.71 -4.84
C LYS A 60 -22.39 3.60 -5.90
N ILE A 61 -21.67 4.61 -6.42
CA ILE A 61 -22.17 5.49 -7.50
C ILE A 61 -22.61 4.65 -8.71
N LYS A 62 -21.79 3.70 -9.15
CA LYS A 62 -22.09 2.86 -10.33
C LYS A 62 -23.23 1.83 -10.13
N ARG A 63 -23.79 1.73 -8.93
CA ARG A 63 -24.99 0.93 -8.62
C ARG A 63 -26.25 1.79 -8.50
N GLU A 64 -26.06 3.10 -8.32
CA GLU A 64 -27.14 4.07 -8.13
C GLU A 64 -27.54 4.74 -9.46
N ASP A 65 -26.70 4.64 -10.49
CA ASP A 65 -27.03 4.80 -11.93
C ASP A 65 -27.43 3.46 -12.58
#